data_AF-A0A847GWL2-F1
#
_entry.id   AF-A0A847GWL2-F1
#
_cell.length_a   1.000
_cell.length_b   1.000
_cell.length_c   1.000
_cell.angle_alpha   90.00
_cell.angle_beta   90.00
_cell.angle_gamma   90.00
#
_symmetry.space_group_name_H-M   'P 1'
#
loop_
_entity.id
_entity.type
_entity.pdbx_description
1 polymer ?
#
loop_
_entity_poly.entity_id
_entity_poly.type
_entity_poly.pdbx_seq_one_letter_code
_entity_poly.pdbx_strand_id
1 'polypeptide(L)'
;MLESPLIDELVMEKYGDLLTEKTRQAACETAQRAIRTVLETRFGEVPRDLVEEIESVELDDQLQTLTRTAAACPDLDAFRRAVARS
;
A
#
# COMPACT_ATOMS: atom_id res chain seq x y z
N MET A 1 43.36 5.20 6.82
CA MET A 1 41.90 5.16 6.61
C MET A 1 41.65 5.65 5.21
N LEU A 2 41.13 4.80 4.33
CA LEU A 2 40.76 5.18 2.97
C LEU A 2 39.32 5.70 3.02
N GLU A 3 39.15 6.96 3.42
CA GLU A 3 37.90 7.70 3.14
C GLU A 3 38.00 8.11 1.67
N SER A 4 37.63 7.17 0.80
CA SER A 4 37.65 7.39 -0.64
C SER A 4 36.37 8.14 -1.02
N PRO A 5 36.45 9.29 -1.70
CA PRO A 5 35.27 10.05 -2.12
C PRO A 5 34.31 9.25 -3.02
N LEU A 6 34.82 8.20 -3.68
CA LEU A 6 34.03 7.25 -4.46
C LEU A 6 33.13 6.35 -3.58
N ILE A 7 33.51 6.11 -2.32
CA ILE A 7 32.70 5.36 -1.36
C ILE A 7 31.55 6.24 -0.84
N ASP A 8 31.81 7.53 -0.58
CA ASP A 8 30.78 8.49 -0.17
C ASP A 8 29.69 8.67 -1.22
N GLU A 9 30.06 8.78 -2.50
CA GLU A 9 29.11 8.92 -3.62
C GLU A 9 28.24 7.67 -3.78
N LEU A 10 28.84 6.48 -3.74
CA LEU A 10 28.12 5.20 -3.82
C LEU A 10 27.19 4.97 -2.61
N VAL A 11 27.62 5.39 -1.42
CA VAL A 11 26.80 5.34 -0.20
C VAL A 11 25.60 6.28 -0.36
N MET A 12 25.81 7.52 -0.78
CA MET A 12 24.72 8.48 -0.98
C MET A 12 23.69 8.02 -2.02
N GLU A 13 24.13 7.46 -3.15
CA GLU A 13 23.25 6.91 -4.19
C GLU A 13 22.40 5.75 -3.65
N LYS A 14 23.04 4.76 -2.99
CA LYS A 14 22.34 3.61 -2.40
C LYS A 14 21.38 4.02 -1.27
N TYR A 15 21.73 5.02 -0.48
CA TYR A 15 20.83 5.58 0.53
C TYR A 15 19.61 6.26 -0.11
N GLY A 16 19.78 6.96 -1.23
CA GLY A 16 18.67 7.55 -2.00
C GLY A 16 17.68 6.50 -2.52
N ASP A 17 18.18 5.41 -3.10
CA ASP A 17 17.35 4.30 -3.58
C ASP A 17 16.60 3.62 -2.44
N LEU A 18 17.28 3.37 -1.31
CA LEU A 18 16.66 2.76 -0.13
C LEU A 18 15.56 3.65 0.45
N LEU A 19 15.79 4.96 0.52
CA LEU A 19 14.80 5.93 0.99
C LEU A 19 13.57 5.97 0.07
N THR A 20 13.79 5.91 -1.24
CA THR A 20 12.71 5.88 -2.24
C THR A 20 11.84 4.64 -2.05
N GLU A 21 12.46 3.47 -1.92
CA GLU A 21 11.73 2.22 -1.73
C GLU A 21 10.98 2.19 -0.39
N LYS A 22 11.60 2.67 0.69
CA LYS A 22 10.94 2.77 1.99
C LYS A 22 9.76 3.73 1.98
N THR A 23 9.86 4.83 1.24
CA THR A 23 8.78 5.80 1.08
C THR A 23 7.62 5.19 0.30
N ARG A 24 7.91 4.45 -0.78
CA ARG A 24 6.91 3.72 -1.57
C ARG A 24 6.18 2.67 -0.72
N GLN A 25 6.92 1.89 0.05
CA GLN A 25 6.37 0.89 0.95
C GLN A 25 5.44 1.53 2.00
N ALA A 26 5.87 2.61 2.66
CA ALA A 26 5.07 3.31 3.65
C ALA A 26 3.79 3.92 3.05
N ALA A 27 3.85 4.42 1.81
CA ALA A 27 2.69 4.91 1.09
C ALA A 27 1.67 3.79 0.82
N CYS A 28 2.14 2.61 0.37
CA CYS A 28 1.28 1.44 0.14
C CYS A 28 0.61 0.99 1.44
N GLU A 29 1.38 0.79 2.52
CA GLU A 29 0.86 0.40 3.84
C GLU A 29 -0.18 1.40 4.37
N THR A 30 0.02 2.70 4.12
CA THR A 30 -0.91 3.75 4.52
C THR A 30 -2.22 3.66 3.73
N ALA A 31 -2.14 3.45 2.42
CA ALA A 31 -3.33 3.32 1.57
C ALA A 31 -4.12 2.04 1.89
N GLN A 32 -3.44 0.91 2.10
CA GLN A 32 -4.05 -0.34 2.55
C GLN A 32 -4.80 -0.16 3.87
N ARG A 33 -4.18 0.52 4.85
CA ARG A 33 -4.82 0.84 6.13
C ARG A 33 -6.03 1.75 5.95
N ALA A 34 -5.94 2.76 5.09
CA ALA A 34 -7.05 3.67 4.81
C ALA A 34 -8.26 2.94 4.21
N ILE A 35 -8.03 2.03 3.25
CA ILE A 35 -9.08 1.18 2.67
C ILE A 35 -9.77 0.38 3.78
N ARG A 36 -8.97 -0.32 4.61
CA ARG A 36 -9.49 -1.10 5.73
C ARG A 36 -10.34 -0.25 6.67
N THR A 37 -9.84 0.92 7.09
CA THR A 37 -10.58 1.83 7.99
C THR A 37 -11.91 2.29 7.38
N VAL A 38 -11.95 2.58 6.07
CA VAL A 38 -13.19 2.94 5.39
C VAL A 38 -14.18 1.78 5.41
N LEU A 39 -13.73 0.57 5.09
CA LEU A 39 -14.59 -0.62 5.11
C LEU A 39 -15.09 -0.93 6.53
N GLU A 40 -14.20 -0.82 7.54
CA GLU A 40 -14.55 -1.02 8.94
C GLU A 40 -15.60 -0.03 9.43
N THR A 41 -15.46 1.23 9.01
CA THR A 41 -16.41 2.29 9.37
C THR A 41 -17.78 2.07 8.72
N ARG A 42 -17.82 1.56 7.49
CA ARG A 42 -19.08 1.41 6.72
C ARG A 42 -19.82 0.12 7.05
N PHE A 43 -19.10 -0.98 7.23
CA PHE A 43 -19.67 -2.33 7.30
C PHE A 43 -19.39 -3.04 8.63
N GLY A 44 -18.61 -2.44 9.53
CA GLY A 44 -18.16 -3.10 10.76
C GLY A 44 -16.96 -4.00 10.51
N GLU A 45 -16.81 -5.07 11.28
CA GLU A 45 -15.63 -5.93 11.19
C GLU A 45 -15.40 -6.47 9.76
N VAL A 46 -14.20 -6.23 9.22
CA VAL A 46 -13.81 -6.69 7.88
C VAL A 46 -13.20 -8.09 7.97
N PRO A 47 -13.64 -9.06 7.14
CA PRO A 47 -13.09 -10.41 7.14
C PRO A 47 -11.57 -10.39 6.96
N ARG A 48 -10.87 -11.22 7.74
CA ARG A 48 -9.41 -11.30 7.72
C ARG A 48 -8.86 -11.61 6.33
N ASP A 49 -9.48 -12.55 5.61
CA ASP A 49 -9.05 -12.92 4.25
C ASP A 49 -9.05 -11.70 3.32
N LEU A 50 -10.05 -10.82 3.45
CA LEU A 50 -10.15 -9.60 2.63
C LEU A 50 -9.07 -8.57 3.01
N VAL A 51 -8.69 -8.49 4.28
CA VAL A 51 -7.57 -7.65 4.73
C VAL A 51 -6.26 -8.16 4.13
N GLU A 52 -6.04 -9.48 4.16
CA GLU A 52 -4.85 -10.11 3.57
C GLU A 52 -4.80 -9.89 2.04
N GLU A 53 -5.94 -9.91 1.35
CA GLU A 53 -6.01 -9.54 -0.07
C GLU A 53 -5.63 -8.06 -0.30
N ILE A 54 -6.13 -7.11 0.52
CA ILE A 54 -5.77 -5.69 0.40
C ILE A 54 -4.27 -5.47 0.67
N GLU A 55 -3.72 -6.13 1.68
CA GLU A 55 -2.29 -6.02 2.06
C GLU A 55 -1.35 -6.61 1.00
N SER A 56 -1.85 -7.53 0.17
CA SER A 56 -1.08 -8.09 -0.97
C SER A 56 -0.95 -7.13 -2.16
N VAL A 57 -1.70 -6.03 -2.20
CA VAL A 57 -1.67 -5.06 -3.30
C VAL A 57 -0.50 -4.08 -3.11
N GLU A 58 0.51 -4.15 -3.96
CA GLU A 58 1.73 -3.31 -3.91
C GLU A 58 1.74 -2.15 -4.92
N LEU A 59 0.72 -2.07 -5.79
CA LEU A 59 0.60 -1.05 -6.83
C LEU A 59 -0.25 0.13 -6.35
N ASP A 60 0.35 1.33 -6.33
CA ASP A 60 -0.31 2.56 -5.88
C ASP A 60 -1.61 2.86 -6.65
N ASP A 61 -1.59 2.74 -7.98
CA ASP A 61 -2.75 2.97 -8.83
C ASP A 61 -3.93 2.04 -8.49
N GLN A 62 -3.63 0.79 -8.12
CA GLN A 62 -4.63 -0.18 -7.68
C GLN A 62 -5.17 0.20 -6.30
N LEU A 63 -4.30 0.55 -5.36
CA LEU A 63 -4.71 1.01 -4.02
C LEU A 63 -5.58 2.27 -4.07
N GLN A 64 -5.28 3.23 -4.95
CA GLN A 64 -6.14 4.39 -5.17
C GLN A 64 -7.52 4.00 -5.72
N THR A 65 -7.56 3.06 -6.66
CA THR A 65 -8.81 2.55 -7.24
C THR A 65 -9.64 1.81 -6.19
N LEU A 66 -9.00 0.98 -5.37
CA LEU A 66 -9.63 0.29 -4.26
C LEU A 66 -10.13 1.27 -3.21
N THR A 67 -9.40 2.34 -2.91
CA THR A 67 -9.85 3.39 -1.97
C THR A 67 -11.17 4.02 -2.44
N ARG A 68 -11.28 4.37 -3.72
CA ARG A 68 -12.53 4.89 -4.30
C ARG A 68 -13.64 3.83 -4.27
N THR A 69 -13.31 2.59 -4.58
CA THR A 69 -14.27 1.47 -4.53
C THR A 69 -14.77 1.23 -3.11
N ALA A 70 -13.92 1.26 -2.10
CA ALA A 70 -14.27 1.09 -0.68
C ALA A 70 -15.24 2.17 -0.20
N ALA A 71 -15.17 3.39 -0.75
CA ALA A 71 -16.09 4.47 -0.43
C ALA A 71 -17.45 4.36 -1.17
N ALA A 72 -17.47 3.75 -2.36
CA ALA A 72 -18.65 3.70 -3.22
C ALA A 72 -19.39 2.35 -3.22
N CYS A 73 -18.75 1.26 -2.78
CA CYS A 73 -19.33 -0.07 -2.88
C CYS A 73 -20.60 -0.20 -2.01
N PRO A 74 -21.61 -0.97 -2.44
CA PRO A 74 -22.84 -1.19 -1.68
C PRO A 74 -22.65 -2.15 -0.50
N ASP A 75 -21.73 -3.12 -0.62
CA ASP A 75 -21.46 -4.16 0.36
C ASP A 75 -20.02 -4.70 0.25
N LEU A 76 -19.60 -5.50 1.23
CA LEU A 76 -18.26 -6.10 1.26
C LEU A 76 -18.02 -7.12 0.14
N ASP A 77 -19.04 -7.83 -0.33
CA ASP A 77 -18.89 -8.79 -1.44
C ASP A 77 -18.66 -8.06 -2.78
N ALA A 78 -19.27 -6.88 -2.96
CA ALA A 78 -19.00 -6.00 -4.09
C ALA A 78 -17.56 -5.49 -4.07
N PHE A 79 -17.05 -5.14 -2.89
CA PHE A 79 -15.65 -4.76 -2.74
C PHE A 79 -14.70 -5.93 -3.01
N ARG A 80 -14.95 -7.11 -2.44
CA ARG A 80 -14.17 -8.34 -2.67
C ARG A 80 -14.07 -8.67 -4.16
N ARG A 81 -15.17 -8.56 -4.91
CA ARG A 81 -15.15 -8.75 -6.37
C ARG A 81 -14.29 -7.73 -7.12
N ALA A 82 -14.08 -6.55 -6.58
CA ALA A 82 -13.20 -5.54 -7.18
C ALA A 82 -11.73 -5.82 -6.86
N VAL A 83 -11.44 -6.27 -5.64
CA VAL A 83 -10.09 -6.71 -5.24
C VAL A 83 -9.65 -7.90 -6.08
N ALA A 84 -10.49 -8.92 -6.24
CA ALA A 84 -10.18 -10.11 -7.06
C ALA A 84 -9.99 -9.82 -8.57
N ARG A 85 -10.22 -8.59 -9.03
CA ARG A 85 -10.01 -8.14 -10.42
C ARG A 85 -8.87 -7.13 -10.57
N SER A 86 -8.28 -6.69 -9.46
CA SER A 86 -7.10 -5.80 -9.45
C SER A 86 -5.85 -6.65 -9.49
#